data_AF-A0A154W0N4-F1
#
_entry.id   AF-A0A154W0N4-F1
#
_cell.length_a   1.000
_cell.length_b   1.000
_cell.length_c   1.000
_cell.angle_alpha   90.00
_cell.angle_beta   90.00
_cell.angle_gamma   90.00
#
_symmetry.space_group_name_H-M   'P 1'
#
loop_
_entity.id
_entity.type
_entity.pdbx_description
1 polymer ?
#
loop_
_entity_poly.entity_id
_entity_poly.type
_entity_poly.pdbx_seq_one_letter_code
_entity_poly.pdbx_strand_id
1 'polypeptide(L)' 'MAATKRKEAPPPVGSPEDVKLFKKASKEWLAENAATPEKARETLIRLGIYTKSGKLHKNYGG' A
#
# COMPACT_ATOMS: atom_id res chain seq x y z
N MET A 1 27.52 8.45 27.80
CA MET A 1 27.43 7.62 26.58
C MET A 1 26.00 7.10 26.48
N ALA A 2 25.20 7.63 25.55
CA ALA A 2 23.79 7.26 25.42
C ALA A 2 23.66 5.99 24.56
N ALA A 3 23.16 4.90 25.15
CA ALA A 3 22.90 3.65 24.46
C ALA A 3 21.80 3.87 23.40
N THR A 4 22.19 3.85 22.13
CA THR A 4 21.26 3.88 21.00
C THR A 4 20.45 2.59 21.03
N LYS A 5 19.18 2.65 21.47
CA LYS A 5 18.21 1.56 21.31
C LYS A 5 18.22 1.15 19.84
N ARG A 6 18.81 0.01 19.51
CA ARG A 6 18.71 -0.59 18.18
C ARG A 6 17.22 -0.77 17.92
N LYS A 7 16.68 -0.12 16.89
CA LYS A 7 15.33 -0.41 16.41
C LYS A 7 15.33 -1.88 16.03
N GLU A 8 14.67 -2.68 16.85
CA GLU A 8 14.37 -4.08 16.55
C GLU A 8 13.79 -4.11 15.14
N ALA A 9 14.40 -4.90 14.26
CA ALA A 9 13.88 -5.05 12.91
C ALA A 9 12.43 -5.51 13.04
N PRO A 10 11.49 -4.95 12.25
CA PRO A 10 10.11 -5.40 12.29
C PRO A 10 10.08 -6.93 12.11
N PRO A 11 9.20 -7.63 12.84
CA PRO A 11 9.11 -9.08 12.75
C PRO A 11 8.96 -9.51 11.28
N PRO A 12 9.49 -10.68 10.89
CA PRO A 12 9.43 -11.15 9.51
C PRO A 12 7.98 -11.23 9.05
N VAL A 13 7.57 -10.26 8.23
CA VAL A 13 6.27 -10.23 7.58
C VAL A 13 6.25 -11.26 6.48
N GLY A 14 5.77 -12.46 6.79
CA GLY A 14 5.76 -13.58 5.85
C GLY A 14 5.03 -14.82 6.34
N SER A 15 4.54 -14.82 7.58
CA SER A 15 3.75 -15.93 8.08
C SER A 15 2.39 -15.95 7.37
N PRO A 16 1.79 -17.13 7.17
CA PRO A 16 0.45 -17.22 6.58
C PRO A 16 -0.62 -16.43 7.37
N GLU A 17 -0.41 -16.22 8.67
CA GLU A 17 -1.26 -15.37 9.52
C GLU A 17 -1.09 -13.87 9.20
N ASP A 18 0.12 -13.39 8.99
CA ASP A 18 0.40 -12.00 8.57
C ASP A 18 -0.23 -11.71 7.21
N VAL A 19 -0.14 -12.68 6.28
CA VAL A 19 -0.78 -12.58 4.97
C VAL A 19 -2.30 -12.52 5.10
N LYS A 20 -2.91 -13.28 6.03
CA LYS A 20 -4.36 -13.22 6.29
C LYS A 20 -4.77 -11.86 6.86
N LEU A 21 -4.02 -11.32 7.82
CA LEU A 21 -4.28 -10.00 8.39
C LEU A 21 -4.14 -8.90 7.33
N PHE A 22 -3.07 -8.95 6.53
CA PHE A 22 -2.87 -8.01 5.43
C PHE A 22 -4.00 -8.09 4.40
N LYS A 23 -4.44 -9.29 4.00
CA LYS A 23 -5.56 -9.46 3.07
C LYS A 23 -6.85 -8.88 3.62
N LYS A 24 -7.13 -9.09 4.92
CA LYS A 24 -8.31 -8.55 5.58
C LYS A 24 -8.28 -7.01 5.58
N ALA A 25 -7.19 -6.42 6.09
CA ALA A 25 -7.01 -4.97 6.13
C ALA A 25 -7.04 -4.33 4.74
N SER A 26 -6.41 -4.98 3.74
CA SER A 26 -6.44 -4.54 2.35
C SER A 26 -7.85 -4.52 1.77
N LYS A 27 -8.67 -5.54 2.10
CA LYS A 27 -10.05 -5.61 1.62
C LYS A 27 -10.92 -4.51 2.22
N GLU A 28 -10.77 -4.22 3.51
CA GLU A 28 -11.48 -3.13 4.19
C GLU A 28 -11.08 -1.78 3.60
N TRP A 29 -9.77 -1.56 3.42
CA TRP A 29 -9.27 -0.33 2.81
C TRP A 29 -9.74 -0.14 1.36
N LEU A 30 -9.75 -1.21 0.56
CA LEU A 30 -10.27 -1.19 -0.81
C LEU A 30 -11.77 -0.91 -0.85
N ALA A 31 -12.56 -1.42 0.11
CA ALA A 31 -13.98 -1.12 0.19
C ALA A 31 -14.23 0.38 0.39
N GLU A 32 -13.36 1.08 1.12
CA GLU A 32 -13.49 2.53 1.34
C GLU A 32 -12.92 3.37 0.20
N ASN A 33 -11.76 2.98 -0.36
CA ASN A 33 -10.99 3.82 -1.28
C ASN A 33 -11.14 3.43 -2.76
N ALA A 34 -11.59 2.21 -3.04
CA ALA A 34 -11.82 1.68 -4.38
C ALA A 34 -13.28 1.21 -4.58
N ALA A 35 -14.22 1.78 -3.82
CA ALA A 35 -15.65 1.46 -3.89
C ALA A 35 -16.25 1.62 -5.29
N THR A 36 -15.76 2.61 -6.06
CA THR A 36 -16.16 2.87 -7.44
C THR A 36 -14.90 2.97 -8.33
N PRO A 37 -15.03 2.69 -9.64
CA PRO A 37 -13.90 2.79 -10.56
C PRO A 37 -13.28 4.18 -10.60
N GLU A 38 -14.07 5.23 -10.42
CA GLU A 38 -13.58 6.62 -10.34
C GLU A 38 -12.75 6.87 -9.08
N LYS A 39 -13.24 6.43 -7.92
CA LYS A 39 -12.53 6.58 -6.64
C LYS A 39 -11.26 5.74 -6.59
N ALA A 40 -11.29 4.54 -7.18
CA ALA A 40 -10.12 3.70 -7.37
C ALA A 40 -9.07 4.41 -8.24
N ARG A 41 -9.49 5.02 -9.36
CA ARG A 41 -8.60 5.79 -10.23
C ARG A 41 -7.97 6.99 -9.51
N GLU A 42 -8.76 7.78 -8.79
CA GLU A 42 -8.25 8.91 -7.99
C GLU A 42 -7.25 8.44 -6.94
N THR A 43 -7.55 7.34 -6.25
CA THR A 43 -6.66 6.74 -5.25
C THR A 43 -5.34 6.32 -5.88
N LEU A 44 -5.36 5.66 -7.03
CA LEU A 44 -4.17 5.25 -7.75
C LEU A 44 -3.35 6.45 -8.30
N ILE A 45 -4.01 7.54 -8.67
CA ILE A 45 -3.34 8.80 -9.04
C ILE A 45 -2.70 9.45 -7.81
N ARG A 46 -3.41 9.48 -6.68
CA ARG A 46 -2.92 10.04 -5.41
C ARG A 46 -1.72 9.27 -4.87
N LEU A 47 -1.70 7.95 -5.04
CA LEU A 47 -0.56 7.10 -4.70
C LEU A 47 0.61 7.24 -5.68
N GLY A 48 0.48 8.04 -6.74
CA GLY A 48 1.53 8.25 -7.74
C GLY A 48 1.76 7.05 -8.66
N ILE A 49 0.83 6.09 -8.67
CA ILE A 49 0.89 4.89 -9.53
C ILE A 49 0.48 5.28 -10.96
N TYR A 50 -0.56 6.10 -11.08
CA TYR A 50 -1.01 6.65 -12.36
C TYR A 50 -0.88 8.18 -12.38
N THR A 51 -0.76 8.72 -13.58
CA THR A 51 -0.86 10.14 -13.87
C THR A 51 -2.33 10.57 -13.96
N LYS A 52 -2.61 11.87 -13.84
CA LYS A 52 -3.97 12.43 -14.02
C LYS A 52 -4.60 12.05 -15.37
N SER A 53 -3.78 11.83 -16.38
CA SER A 53 -4.21 11.37 -17.71
C SER A 53 -4.57 9.88 -17.76
N GLY A 54 -4.47 9.13 -16.66
CA GLY A 54 -4.74 7.69 -16.62
C GLY A 54 -3.61 6.82 -17.17
N LYS A 55 -2.44 7.39 -17.49
CA LYS A 55 -1.24 6.63 -17.88
C LYS A 55 -0.48 6.21 -16.63
N LEU A 56 0.14 5.04 -16.65
CA LEU A 56 1.01 4.59 -15.58
C LEU A 56 2.18 5.56 -15.40
N HIS A 57 2.55 5.86 -14.15
CA HIS A 57 3.68 6.74 -13.87
C HIS A 57 4.99 6.06 -14.30
N LYS A 58 5.98 6.84 -14.76
CA LYS A 58 7.27 6.33 -15.28
C LYS A 58 8.08 5.48 -14.29
N ASN A 59 7.75 5.56 -13.00
CA ASN A 59 8.38 4.76 -11.95
C ASN A 59 7.81 3.34 -11.86
N TYR A 60 6.67 3.09 -12.51
CA TYR A 60 5.93 1.83 -12.48
C TYR A 60 5.70 1.25 -13.88
N GLY A 61 5.81 2.06 -14.94
CA GLY A 61 5.75 1.63 -16.33
C GLY A 61 7.16 1.64 -16.89
N GLY A 62 7.79 0.46 -16.94
CA GLY A 62 9.09 0.26 -17.59
C GLY A 62 9.05 0.62 -19.07
#